data_AF-A0A529R6W1-F1
#
_entry.id   AF-A0A529R6W1-F1
#
_cell.length_a   1.000
_cell.length_b   1.000
_cell.length_c   1.000
_cell.angle_alpha   90.00
_cell.angle_beta   90.00
_cell.angle_gamma   90.00
#
_symmetry.space_group_name_H-M   'P 1'
#
loop_
_entity.id
_entity.type
_entity.pdbx_description
1 polymer ?
#
loop_
_entity_poly.entity_id
_entity_poly.type
_entity_poly.pdbx_seq_one_letter_code
_entity_poly.pdbx_strand_id
1 'polypeptide(L)'
;MMASGKWLKNLHLGLKELHPFVSDPRRYIEKGRSKVFEGMLFRELLGNWLICAVGNYEDDQADYTVSTDSTGGDGIIVNRNAPHQRLMTEHVMVHPRGVQE
;
A
#
# COMPACT_ATOMS: atom_id res chain seq x y z
N MET A 1 11.24 7.61 19.17
CA MET A 1 12.02 7.47 17.92
C MET A 1 11.03 7.31 16.78
N MET A 2 11.02 8.22 15.80
CA MET A 2 10.12 8.10 14.65
C MET A 2 10.70 7.09 13.66
N ALA A 3 9.94 6.05 13.33
CA ALA A 3 10.31 5.09 12.29
C ALA A 3 10.45 5.82 10.94
N SER A 4 11.63 5.74 10.31
CA SER A 4 11.89 6.30 8.99
C SER A 4 11.31 5.38 7.91
N GLY A 5 9.99 5.40 7.72
CA GLY A 5 9.35 4.68 6.61
C GLY A 5 9.75 5.31 5.27
N LYS A 6 9.74 4.51 4.19
CA LYS A 6 9.91 5.00 2.80
C LYS A 6 8.55 5.38 2.20
N TRP A 7 8.53 6.44 1.40
CA TRP A 7 7.30 7.06 0.88
C TRP A 7 7.34 7.09 -0.64
N LEU A 8 6.15 7.04 -1.26
CA LEU A 8 6.00 7.28 -2.70
C LEU A 8 6.34 8.74 -3.03
N LYS A 9 7.46 8.95 -3.75
CA LYS A 9 7.95 10.30 -4.09
C LYS A 9 7.09 11.00 -5.13
N ASN A 10 6.63 10.26 -6.13
CA ASN A 10 5.73 10.77 -7.16
C ASN A 10 4.97 9.62 -7.84
N LEU A 11 3.90 9.99 -8.54
CA LEU A 11 3.02 9.08 -9.24
C LEU A 11 3.74 8.27 -10.32
N HIS A 12 4.62 8.90 -11.11
CA HIS A 12 5.33 8.21 -12.19
C HIS A 12 6.18 7.03 -11.68
N LEU A 13 6.93 7.23 -10.59
CA LEU A 13 7.70 6.16 -9.94
C LEU A 13 6.78 5.10 -9.35
N GLY A 14 5.65 5.49 -8.75
CA GLY A 14 4.66 4.54 -8.26
C GLY A 14 4.08 3.67 -9.36
N LEU A 15 3.67 4.27 -10.47
CA LEU A 15 3.12 3.53 -11.61
C LEU A 15 4.17 2.62 -12.25
N LYS A 16 5.43 3.05 -12.34
CA LYS A 16 6.53 2.21 -12.84
C LYS A 16 6.73 0.95 -11.99
N GLU A 17 6.66 1.10 -10.66
CA GLU A 17 6.73 -0.03 -9.74
C GLU A 17 5.48 -0.91 -9.82
N LEU A 18 4.28 -0.33 -9.93
CA LEU A 18 3.02 -1.06 -10.03
C LEU A 18 2.82 -1.78 -11.38
N HIS A 19 3.48 -1.30 -12.43
CA HIS A 19 3.25 -1.75 -13.81
C HIS A 19 3.35 -3.27 -14.00
N PRO A 20 4.38 -3.99 -13.50
CA PRO A 20 4.46 -5.45 -13.62
C PRO A 20 3.29 -6.19 -12.96
N PHE A 21 2.64 -5.59 -11.95
CA PHE A 21 1.56 -6.23 -11.20
C PHE A 21 0.21 -6.04 -11.87
N VAL A 22 0.04 -4.92 -12.57
CA VAL A 22 -1.15 -4.67 -13.40
C VAL A 22 -1.09 -5.49 -14.68
N SER A 23 0.11 -5.65 -15.25
CA SER A 23 0.31 -6.35 -16.53
C SER A 23 0.38 -7.88 -16.41
N ASP A 24 0.88 -8.43 -15.29
CA ASP A 24 0.88 -9.88 -15.01
C ASP A 24 0.48 -10.17 -13.54
N PRO A 25 -0.79 -9.96 -13.17
CA PRO A 25 -1.25 -10.06 -11.78
C PRO A 25 -1.07 -11.47 -11.20
N ARG A 26 -1.27 -12.53 -12.00
CA ARG A 26 -1.16 -13.92 -11.54
C ARG A 26 0.23 -14.27 -11.02
N ARG A 27 1.27 -13.67 -11.60
CA ARG A 27 2.65 -13.94 -11.22
C ARG A 27 3.11 -13.16 -9.99
N TYR A 28 2.55 -11.97 -9.75
CA TYR A 28 3.12 -11.02 -8.79
C TYR A 28 2.22 -10.62 -7.62
N ILE A 29 0.88 -10.62 -7.75
CA ILE A 29 -0.02 -10.16 -6.68
C ILE A 29 -0.02 -11.08 -5.46
N GLU A 30 0.08 -12.40 -5.65
CA GLU A 30 -0.06 -13.36 -4.56
C GLU A 30 1.23 -13.60 -3.77
N LYS A 31 2.39 -13.58 -4.45
CA LYS A 31 3.66 -14.08 -3.89
C LYS A 31 4.84 -13.10 -3.98
N GLY A 32 4.70 -11.98 -4.68
CA GLY A 32 5.78 -11.02 -4.86
C GLY A 32 5.89 -10.00 -3.71
N ARG A 33 7.11 -9.70 -3.28
CA ARG A 33 7.45 -8.69 -2.26
C ARG A 33 8.30 -7.57 -2.85
N SER A 34 7.99 -6.33 -2.48
CA SER A 34 8.76 -5.17 -2.90
C SER A 34 10.07 -5.04 -2.12
N LYS A 35 11.20 -4.95 -2.83
CA LYS A 35 12.49 -4.62 -2.19
C LYS A 35 12.60 -3.14 -1.80
N VAL A 36 11.79 -2.28 -2.42
CA VAL A 36 11.80 -0.83 -2.16
C VAL A 36 10.95 -0.50 -0.94
N PHE A 37 9.79 -1.15 -0.80
CA PHE A 37 8.84 -0.98 0.30
C PHE A 37 9.01 -2.05 1.37
N GLU A 38 10.25 -2.27 1.82
CA GLU A 38 10.57 -3.08 3.02
C GLU A 38 9.91 -4.46 3.07
N GLY A 39 9.71 -5.08 1.90
CA GLY A 39 9.15 -6.42 1.80
C GLY A 39 7.62 -6.49 1.79
N MET A 40 6.90 -5.37 1.75
CA MET A 40 5.44 -5.37 1.54
C MET A 40 5.06 -6.19 0.29
N LEU A 41 3.96 -6.93 0.38
CA LEU A 41 3.41 -7.65 -0.76
C LEU A 41 2.85 -6.66 -1.77
N PHE A 42 2.95 -6.99 -3.05
CA PHE A 42 2.53 -6.07 -4.11
C PHE A 42 1.03 -5.76 -4.08
N ARG A 43 0.21 -6.70 -3.59
CA ARG A 43 -1.22 -6.45 -3.35
C ARG A 43 -1.48 -5.40 -2.26
N GLU A 44 -0.66 -5.37 -1.22
CA GLU A 44 -0.76 -4.38 -0.13
C GLU A 44 -0.41 -3.00 -0.66
N LEU A 45 0.69 -2.91 -1.41
CA LEU A 45 1.10 -1.66 -2.04
C LEU A 45 0.05 -1.14 -3.02
N LEU A 46 -0.53 -2.00 -3.85
CA LEU A 46 -1.57 -1.63 -4.81
C LEU A 46 -2.86 -1.20 -4.10
N GLY A 47 -3.31 -1.95 -3.10
CA GLY A 47 -4.51 -1.62 -2.33
C GLY A 47 -4.38 -0.27 -1.63
N ASN A 48 -3.26 -0.05 -0.94
CA ASN A 48 -3.00 1.22 -0.26
C ASN A 48 -2.87 2.38 -1.25
N TRP A 49 -2.24 2.16 -2.40
CA TRP A 49 -2.16 3.19 -3.44
C TRP A 49 -3.53 3.57 -3.99
N LEU A 50 -4.42 2.59 -4.23
CA LEU A 50 -5.79 2.85 -4.70
C LEU A 50 -6.59 3.67 -3.69
N ILE A 51 -6.46 3.38 -2.39
CA ILE A 51 -7.10 4.17 -1.33
C ILE A 51 -6.57 5.60 -1.34
N CYS A 52 -5.26 5.80 -1.45
CA CYS A 52 -4.69 7.15 -1.55
C CYS A 52 -5.18 7.89 -2.81
N ALA A 53 -5.26 7.21 -3.95
CA ALA A 53 -5.70 7.80 -5.21
C ALA A 53 -7.16 8.28 -5.12
N VAL A 54 -8.06 7.47 -4.58
CA VAL A 54 -9.47 7.86 -4.37
C VAL A 54 -9.58 8.96 -3.32
N GLY A 55 -8.90 8.82 -2.18
CA GLY A 55 -8.94 9.83 -1.11
C GLY A 55 -8.47 11.21 -1.57
N ASN A 56 -7.39 11.27 -2.36
CA ASN A 56 -6.89 12.54 -2.92
C ASN A 56 -7.76 13.08 -4.06
N TYR A 57 -8.61 12.25 -4.67
CA TYR A 57 -9.58 12.71 -5.68
C TYR A 57 -10.84 13.28 -5.03
N GLU A 58 -11.29 12.69 -3.93
CA GLU A 58 -12.52 13.11 -3.22
C GLU A 58 -12.30 14.29 -2.26
N ASP A 59 -11.07 14.49 -1.77
CA ASP A 59 -10.71 15.59 -0.88
C ASP A 59 -9.53 16.40 -1.43
N ASP A 60 -9.82 17.59 -1.97
CA ASP A 60 -8.82 18.53 -2.50
C ASP A 60 -7.81 19.03 -1.45
N GLN A 61 -8.09 18.83 -0.15
CA GLN A 61 -7.18 19.18 0.94
C GLN A 61 -6.33 17.99 1.42
N ALA A 62 -6.56 16.79 0.88
CA ALA A 62 -5.79 15.61 1.24
C ALA A 62 -4.48 15.48 0.43
N ASP A 63 -3.42 15.05 1.10
CA ASP A 63 -2.18 14.56 0.47
C ASP A 63 -1.83 13.19 1.07
N TYR A 64 -2.71 12.21 0.80
CA TYR A 64 -2.53 10.82 1.20
C TYR A 64 -1.43 10.14 0.40
N THR A 65 -0.60 9.38 1.12
CA THR A 65 0.42 8.53 0.51
C THR A 65 0.67 7.28 1.35
N VAL A 66 1.30 6.28 0.72
CA VAL A 66 1.65 5.00 1.36
C VAL A 66 3.05 5.10 1.96
N SER A 67 3.16 4.71 3.22
CA SER A 67 4.41 4.47 3.94
C SER A 67 4.54 2.99 4.28
N THR A 68 5.78 2.52 4.36
CA THR A 68 6.09 1.23 4.98
C THR A 68 5.77 1.24 6.47
N ASP A 69 5.47 0.06 7.01
CA ASP A 69 5.41 -0.17 8.44
C ASP A 69 6.64 -0.95 8.90
N SER A 70 7.45 -0.32 9.77
CA SER A 70 8.64 -0.95 10.36
C SER A 70 8.33 -2.15 11.25
N THR A 71 7.07 -2.35 11.65
CA THR A 71 6.65 -3.50 12.46
C THR A 71 6.19 -4.70 11.63
N GLY A 72 6.16 -4.55 10.29
CA GLY A 72 5.87 -5.63 9.36
C GLY A 72 4.39 -5.79 9.01
N GLY A 73 3.53 -4.79 9.30
CA GLY A 73 2.16 -4.73 8.83
C GLY A 73 2.05 -4.38 7.33
N ASP A 74 0.82 -4.28 6.84
CA ASP A 74 0.53 -4.15 5.40
C ASP A 74 0.71 -2.71 4.88
N GLY A 75 1.40 -1.87 5.64
CA GLY A 75 1.65 -0.47 5.36
C GLY A 75 0.83 0.50 6.19
N ILE A 76 1.11 1.78 5.98
CA ILE A 76 0.48 2.88 6.69
C ILE A 76 0.10 3.92 5.66
N ILE A 77 -1.17 4.32 5.62
CA ILE A 77 -1.58 5.50 4.86
C ILE A 77 -1.42 6.72 5.77
N VAL A 78 -0.73 7.74 5.25
CA VAL A 78 -0.45 8.98 5.96
C VAL A 78 -0.96 10.15 5.14
N ASN A 79 -1.59 11.13 5.80
CA ASN A 79 -1.88 12.43 5.20
C ASN A 79 -0.71 13.36 5.48
N ARG A 80 -0.02 13.85 4.44
CA ARG A 80 1.10 14.79 4.61
C ARG A 80 0.67 16.14 5.16
N ASN A 81 -0.58 16.53 4.92
CA ASN A 81 -1.16 17.76 5.46
C ASN A 81 -1.61 17.62 6.92
N ALA A 82 -1.76 16.38 7.41
CA ALA A 82 -2.14 16.06 8.78
C ALA A 82 -1.29 14.91 9.31
N PRO A 83 0.00 15.13 9.65
CA PRO A 83 0.98 14.06 9.92
C PRO A 83 0.66 13.20 11.15
N HIS A 84 -0.26 13.65 12.01
CA HIS A 84 -0.76 12.89 13.16
C HIS A 84 -1.83 11.86 12.75
N GLN A 85 -2.42 11.99 11.56
CA GLN A 85 -3.38 11.04 11.02
C GLN A 85 -2.63 9.91 10.32
N ARG A 86 -2.68 8.73 10.92
CA ARG A 86 -2.11 7.50 10.39
C ARG A 86 -3.20 6.45 10.35
N LEU A 87 -3.41 5.87 9.18
CA LEU A 87 -4.32 4.76 8.99
C LEU A 87 -3.46 3.51 8.82
N MET A 88 -3.42 2.70 9.88
CA MET A 88 -2.80 1.37 9.80
C MET A 88 -3.66 0.52 8.89
N THR A 89 -3.04 -0.09 7.88
CA THR A 89 -3.74 -0.98 6.96
C THR A 89 -3.40 -2.39 7.34
N GLU A 90 -4.43 -3.21 7.54
CA GLU A 90 -4.29 -4.63 7.86
C GLU A 90 -5.26 -5.39 6.95
N HIS A 91 -4.79 -6.41 6.25
CA HIS A 91 -5.65 -7.34 5.55
C HIS A 91 -6.33 -8.25 6.58
N VAL A 92 -7.63 -8.05 6.81
CA VAL A 92 -8.48 -9.13 7.30
C VAL A 92 -8.80 -10.01 6.10
N MET A 93 -7.93 -10.97 5.78
CA MET A 93 -8.32 -12.05 4.87
C MET A 93 -9.39 -12.88 5.58
N VAL A 94 -10.65 -12.65 5.23
CA VAL A 94 -11.72 -13.57 5.60
C VAL A 94 -11.39 -14.88 4.89
N HIS A 95 -11.00 -15.90 5.65
CA HIS A 95 -10.90 -17.25 5.11
C HIS A 95 -12.24 -17.55 4.42
N PRO A 96 -12.27 -18.03 3.17
CA PRO A 96 -13.51 -18.51 2.60
C PRO A 96 -13.98 -19.61 3.55
N ARG A 97 -15.07 -19.37 4.27
CA ARG A 97 -15.69 -20.41 5.08
C ARG A 97 -16.11 -21.50 4.11
N GLY A 98 -15.37 -22.61 4.13
CA GLY A 98 -15.76 -23.92 3.64
C GLY A 98 -15.66 -24.13 2.13
N VAL A 99 -14.54 -24.72 1.69
CA VAL A 99 -14.61 -25.99 0.98
C VAL A 99 -13.58 -26.91 1.64
N GLN A 100 -14.07 -27.81 2.49
CA GLN A 100 -13.39 -29.08 2.71
C GLN A 100 -13.71 -29.93 1.48
N GLU A 101 -12.68 -30.37 0.77
CA GLU A 101 -12.51 -31.69 0.15
C GLU A 101 -11.11 -31.80 -0.46
#